data_AF-A0A392NCC5-F1
#
_entry.id   AF-A0A392NCC5-F1
#
_cell.length_a   1.000
_cell.length_b   1.000
_cell.length_c   1.000
_cell.angle_alpha   90.00
_cell.angle_beta   90.00
_cell.angle_gamma   90.00
#
_symmetry.space_group_name_H-M   'P 1'
#
loop_
_entity.id
_entity.type
_entity.pdbx_description
1 polymer ?
#
loop_
_entity_poly.entity_id
_entity_poly.type
_entity_poly.pdbx_seq_one_letter_code
_entity_poly.pdbx_strand_id
1 'polypeptide(L)' 'MDTDKVKIYGARVRVDSMSKVAEIEGAEKEKMKEKVNKIIAHGINCFVNRQLIYNCPEELFADAGILAIEHADFDG' A
#
# COMPACT_ATOMS: atom_id res chain seq x y z
N MET A 1 -2.99 7.01 -2.72
CA MET A 1 -3.61 5.93 -1.92
C MET A 1 -4.64 6.53 -0.95
N ASP A 2 -5.50 7.45 -1.43
CA ASP A 2 -6.31 8.32 -0.56
C ASP A 2 -7.62 7.65 -0.07
N THR A 3 -8.20 6.76 -0.88
CA THR A 3 -9.37 5.95 -0.52
C THR A 3 -9.00 4.60 0.07
N ASP A 4 -7.74 4.19 -0.15
CA ASP A 4 -7.14 3.02 0.46
C ASP A 4 -6.70 3.37 1.87
N LYS A 5 -7.67 3.45 2.78
CA LYS A 5 -7.37 2.95 4.12
C LYS A 5 -7.04 1.47 3.96
N VAL A 6 -5.82 1.12 3.53
CA VAL A 6 -5.23 -0.18 3.88
C VAL A 6 -4.83 -0.13 5.36
N LYS A 7 -5.73 0.37 6.21
CA LYS A 7 -5.94 -0.30 7.46
C LYS A 7 -6.40 -1.68 7.03
N ILE A 8 -5.69 -2.71 7.46
CA ILE A 8 -6.35 -3.98 7.78
C ILE A 8 -7.38 -3.59 8.84
N TYR A 9 -8.51 -2.99 8.41
CA TYR A 9 -9.71 -3.01 9.20
C TYR A 9 -9.86 -4.48 9.47
N GLY A 10 -9.89 -4.85 10.74
CA GLY A 10 -10.36 -6.15 11.15
C GLY A 10 -11.81 -6.29 10.69
N ALA A 11 -12.06 -6.37 9.38
CA ALA A 11 -13.06 -7.22 8.81
C ALA A 11 -12.85 -8.51 9.58
N ARG A 12 -13.85 -8.86 10.38
CA ARG A 12 -13.74 -9.94 11.35
C ARG A 12 -13.58 -11.22 10.51
N VAL A 13 -12.34 -11.56 10.16
CA VAL A 13 -12.01 -12.69 9.30
C VAL A 13 -12.23 -13.93 10.14
N ARG A 14 -13.47 -14.42 10.15
CA ARG A 14 -13.80 -15.75 10.66
C ARG A 14 -13.30 -16.74 9.63
N VAL A 15 -12.14 -17.33 9.88
CA VAL A 15 -11.60 -18.40 9.04
C VAL A 15 -11.54 -19.68 9.86
N ASP A 16 -12.08 -20.75 9.27
CA ASP A 16 -12.13 -22.10 9.86
C ASP A 16 -10.74 -22.74 10.05
N SER A 17 -9.67 -22.18 9.49
CA SER A 17 -8.33 -22.79 9.53
C SER A 17 -7.21 -21.77 9.30
N MET A 18 -6.06 -21.98 9.96
CA MET A 18 -4.87 -21.12 9.88
C MET A 18 -4.31 -20.97 8.45
N SER A 19 -4.45 -21.98 7.59
CA SER A 19 -4.01 -21.91 6.19
C SER A 19 -4.69 -20.80 5.39
N LYS A 20 -5.98 -20.56 5.65
CA LYS A 20 -6.73 -19.49 4.97
C LYS A 20 -6.28 -18.10 5.40
N VAL A 21 -5.73 -17.93 6.61
CA VAL A 21 -5.16 -16.66 7.06
C VAL A 21 -3.96 -16.30 6.19
N ALA A 22 -3.04 -17.27 6.01
CA ALA A 22 -1.82 -17.07 5.24
C ALA A 22 -2.10 -16.74 3.75
N GLU A 23 -3.12 -17.38 3.16
CA GLU A 23 -3.56 -17.08 1.79
C GLU A 23 -4.12 -15.65 1.66
N ILE A 24 -4.92 -15.21 2.64
CA ILE A 24 -5.48 -13.85 2.66
C ILE A 24 -4.39 -12.80 2.84
N GLU A 25 -3.42 -13.03 3.74
CA GLU A 25 -2.29 -12.13 3.94
C GLU A 25 -1.40 -12.03 2.69
N GLY A 26 -1.15 -13.15 2.01
CA GLY A 26 -0.42 -13.17 0.75
C GLY A 26 -1.12 -12.37 -0.35
N ALA A 27 -2.43 -12.58 -0.51
CA ALA A 27 -3.24 -11.89 -1.51
C ALA A 27 -3.30 -10.37 -1.29
N GLU A 28 -3.41 -9.90 -0.04
CA GLU A 28 -3.38 -8.46 0.26
C GLU A 28 -2.01 -7.84 -0.03
N LYS A 29 -0.93 -8.55 0.30
CA LYS A 29 0.43 -8.09 -0.01
C LYS A 29 0.67 -7.98 -1.52
N GLU A 30 0.15 -8.92 -2.30
CA GLU A 30 0.27 -8.91 -3.76
C GLU A 30 -0.52 -7.74 -4.39
N LYS A 31 -1.76 -7.51 -3.96
CA LYS A 31 -2.55 -6.35 -4.41
C LYS A 31 -1.84 -5.02 -4.15
N MET A 32 -1.15 -4.90 -3.01
CA MET A 32 -0.39 -3.69 -2.68
C MET A 32 0.79 -3.49 -3.64
N LYS A 33 1.54 -4.55 -3.95
CA LYS A 33 2.62 -4.54 -4.94
C LYS A 33 2.13 -4.16 -6.34
N GLU A 34 1.03 -4.75 -6.79
CA GLU A 34 0.44 -4.42 -8.10
C GLU A 34 0.06 -2.94 -8.23
N LYS A 35 -0.48 -2.33 -7.15
CA LYS A 35 -0.79 -0.90 -7.13
C LYS A 35 0.47 -0.04 -7.23
N VAL A 36 1.52 -0.39 -6.47
CA VAL A 36 2.81 0.32 -6.54
C VAL A 36 3.40 0.24 -7.94
N ASN A 37 3.38 -0.95 -8.56
CA ASN A 37 3.86 -1.14 -9.94
C ASN A 37 3.08 -0.29 -10.95
N LYS A 38 1.76 -0.14 -10.79
CA LYS A 38 0.97 0.77 -11.62
C LYS A 38 1.43 2.22 -11.47
N ILE A 39 1.74 2.67 -10.25
CA ILE A 39 2.24 4.02 -9.97
C ILE A 39 3.63 4.22 -10.58
N ILE A 40 4.52 3.24 -10.45
CA ILE A 40 5.84 3.27 -11.09
C ILE A 40 5.71 3.34 -12.62
N ALA A 41 4.77 2.58 -13.20
CA ALA A 41 4.51 2.59 -14.64
C ALA A 41 4.01 3.94 -15.18
N HIS A 42 3.49 4.82 -14.32
CA HIS A 42 3.17 6.19 -14.72
C HIS A 42 4.41 7.08 -14.94
N GLY A 43 5.62 6.61 -14.58
CA GLY A 43 6.88 7.33 -14.82
C GLY A 43 7.05 8.58 -13.95
N ILE A 44 6.49 8.55 -12.74
CA ILE A 44 6.50 9.68 -11.80
C ILE A 44 7.79 9.63 -10.98
N ASN A 45 8.35 10.79 -10.64
CA ASN A 45 9.55 10.91 -9.78
C ASN A 45 9.21 11.16 -8.29
N CYS A 46 8.01 11.64 -8.00
CA CYS A 46 7.55 11.99 -6.67
C CYS A 46 6.11 11.52 -6.47
N PHE A 47 5.90 10.69 -5.47
CA PHE A 47 4.61 10.19 -5.05
C PHE A 47 4.21 10.87 -3.73
N VAL A 48 3.13 11.63 -3.76
CA VAL A 48 2.61 12.35 -2.58
C VAL A 48 1.32 11.68 -2.13
N ASN A 49 1.25 11.32 -0.85
CA ASN A 49 0.07 10.72 -0.24
C ASN A 49 -0.31 11.44 1.04
N ARG A 50 -1.61 11.72 1.20
CA ARG A 50 -2.15 12.34 2.41
C ARG A 50 -2.04 11.42 3.63
N GLN A 51 -2.17 10.11 3.41
CA GLN A 51 -2.08 9.11 4.47
C GLN A 51 -0.65 8.59 4.61
N LEU A 52 -0.37 7.96 5.76
CA LEU A 52 0.87 7.24 5.97
C LEU A 52 1.12 6.22 4.85
N ILE A 53 2.36 6.09 4.42
CA ILE A 53 2.79 5.08 3.48
C ILE A 53 3.45 3.98 4.31
N TYR A 54 2.97 2.74 4.17
CA TYR A 54 3.57 1.62 4.89
C TYR A 54 5.01 1.34 4.39
N ASN A 55 5.87 0.76 5.24
CA ASN A 55 7.26 0.47 4.88
C ASN A 55 7.39 -0.38 3.60
N CYS A 56 6.56 -1.42 3.43
CA CYS A 56 6.66 -2.29 2.26
C CYS A 56 6.48 -1.55 0.91
N PRO A 57 5.44 -0.71 0.72
CA PRO A 57 5.34 0.12 -0.48
C PRO A 57 6.38 1.24 -0.54
N GLU A 58 6.80 1.82 0.60
CA GLU A 58 7.88 2.82 0.65
C GLU A 58 9.20 2.25 0.10
N GLU A 59 9.59 1.04 0.51
CA GLU A 59 10.78 0.35 0.01
C GLU A 59 10.70 0.10 -1.51
N LEU A 60 9.52 -0.26 -2.03
CA LEU A 60 9.32 -0.47 -3.46
C LEU A 60 9.42 0.84 -4.26
N PHE A 61 8.94 1.96 -3.69
CA PHE A 61 9.13 3.27 -4.31
C PHE A 61 10.60 3.70 -4.27
N ALA A 62 11.32 3.43 -3.17
CA ALA A 62 12.74 3.71 -3.05
C ALA A 62 13.59 2.92 -4.05
N ASP A 63 13.29 1.63 -4.25
CA ASP A 63 13.97 0.77 -5.24
C ASP A 63 13.75 1.29 -6.67
N ALA A 64 12.56 1.82 -6.96
CA ALA A 64 12.22 2.47 -8.22
C ALA A 64 12.78 3.90 -8.36
N GLY A 65 13.44 4.45 -7.33
CA GLY A 65 13.98 5.82 -7.33
C GLY A 65 12.91 6.92 -7.24
N ILE A 66 11.73 6.60 -6.72
CA ILE A 66 10.60 7.53 -6.57
C ILE A 66 10.59 8.06 -5.14
N LEU A 67 10.53 9.38 -4.98
CA LEU A 67 10.39 10.03 -3.68
C LEU A 67 8.97 9.82 -3.14
N ALA A 68 8.81 9.13 -2.01
CA ALA A 68 7.53 8.97 -1.34
C ALA A 68 7.37 10.02 -0.23
N ILE A 69 6.32 10.86 -0.32
CA ILE A 69 5.95 11.84 0.70
C ILE A 69 4.64 11.38 1.33
N GLU A 70 4.66 11.16 2.64
CA GLU A 70 3.48 10.84 3.44
C GLU A 70 3.03 12.02 4.30
N HIS A 71 1.84 11.91 4.90
CA HIS A 71 1.25 12.95 5.74
C HIS A 71 1.18 14.33 5.05
N ALA A 72 0.95 14.33 3.73
CA ALA A 72 0.78 15.58 3.01
C ALA A 72 -0.49 16.30 3.49
N ASP A 73 -0.29 17.44 4.15
CA ASP A 73 -1.37 18.31 4.61
C ASP A 73 -2.11 18.93 3.42
N PHE A 74 -3.41 19.18 3.61
CA PHE A 74 -4.18 20.01 2.68
C PHE A 74 -4.31 21.40 3.29
N ASP A 75 -3.49 22.33 2.83
CA ASP A 75 -3.80 23.75 2.99
C ASP A 75 -4.72 24.15 1.82
N GLY A 76 -6.00 24.38 2.13
CA GLY A 76 -7.08 24.65 1.18
C GLY A 76 -8.46 24.66 1.82
#